data_AF-A0A661TGY4-F1
#
_entry.id   AF-A0A661TGY4-F1
#
_cell.length_a   1.000
_cell.length_b   1.000
_cell.length_c   1.000
_cell.angle_alpha   90.00
_cell.angle_beta   90.00
_cell.angle_gamma   90.00
#
_symmetry.space_group_name_H-M   'P 1'
#
loop_
_entity.id
_entity.type
_entity.pdbx_description
1 polymer ?
#
loop_
_entity_poly.entity_id
_entity_poly.type
_entity_poly.pdbx_seq_one_letter_code
_entity_poly.pdbx_strand_id
1 'polypeptide(L)'
;MKSIALISTPWPLFSRPSIQLGTLKSYLKREVPGLDVKAHHFYLKIAEAIGYPLYREISEKSWLAETVYAALLYPGQWDAVETLFYREAKGKPRSAGIDFKDLVHQVAGVTDEFINGVDWDGFGLAGFSICFCQLTSSLYFIRS
;
A
#
# COMPACT_ATOMS: atom_id res chain seq x y z
N MET A 1 5.88 -2.21 -27.54
CA MET A 1 5.50 -0.95 -26.85
C MET A 1 5.58 -1.22 -25.36
N LYS A 2 6.14 -0.34 -24.55
CA LYS A 2 6.19 -0.56 -23.09
C LYS A 2 4.78 -0.40 -22.49
N SER A 3 4.44 -1.21 -21.50
CA SER A 3 3.11 -1.19 -20.84
C SER A 3 3.02 -0.06 -19.81
N ILE A 4 1.81 0.24 -19.33
CA ILE A 4 1.58 1.10 -18.16
C ILE A 4 1.21 0.23 -16.95
N ALA A 5 1.88 0.47 -15.83
CA ALA A 5 1.49 -0.08 -14.53
C ALA A 5 0.59 0.93 -13.81
N LEU A 6 -0.55 0.48 -13.29
CA LEU A 6 -1.39 1.25 -12.40
C LEU A 6 -1.41 0.59 -11.03
N ILE A 7 -1.05 1.33 -9.98
CA ILE A 7 -0.68 0.76 -8.69
C ILE A 7 -1.61 1.28 -7.61
N SER A 8 -2.11 0.35 -6.79
CA SER A 8 -2.84 0.63 -5.56
C SER A 8 -2.06 0.01 -4.40
N THR A 9 -1.30 0.85 -3.70
CA THR A 9 -0.60 0.49 -2.46
C THR A 9 -1.59 0.32 -1.29
N PRO A 10 -1.22 -0.26 -0.14
CA PRO A 10 -2.03 -0.16 1.08
C PRO A 10 -2.31 1.31 1.44
N TRP A 11 -3.42 1.70 2.07
CA TRP A 11 -4.31 0.87 2.87
C TRP A 11 -5.81 0.93 2.49
N PRO A 12 -6.23 0.84 1.20
CA PRO A 12 -7.65 0.71 0.88
C PRO A 12 -8.31 -0.49 1.55
N LEU A 13 -9.59 -0.40 1.87
CA LEU A 13 -10.34 -1.55 2.39
C LEU A 13 -10.29 -2.72 1.39
N PHE A 14 -9.83 -3.90 1.84
CA PHE A 14 -9.64 -5.07 0.97
C PHE A 14 -10.94 -5.53 0.28
N SER A 15 -12.10 -5.28 0.90
CA SER A 15 -13.42 -5.62 0.36
C SER A 15 -13.94 -4.61 -0.68
N ARG A 16 -13.18 -3.54 -0.96
CA ARG A 16 -13.54 -2.50 -1.92
C ARG A 16 -12.52 -2.48 -3.06
N PRO A 17 -12.87 -2.94 -4.27
CA PRO A 17 -11.98 -2.81 -5.41
C PRO A 17 -11.73 -1.33 -5.73
N SER A 18 -10.53 -1.00 -6.23
CA SER A 18 -10.22 0.37 -6.64
C SER A 18 -10.99 0.73 -7.91
N ILE A 19 -12.04 1.53 -7.75
CA ILE A 19 -12.78 2.12 -8.86
C ILE A 19 -11.89 3.06 -9.68
N GLN A 20 -10.93 3.74 -9.05
CA GLN A 20 -9.98 4.63 -9.72
C GLN A 20 -9.16 3.85 -10.75
N LEU A 21 -8.59 2.71 -10.36
CA LEU A 21 -7.82 1.86 -11.27
C LEU A 21 -8.70 1.26 -12.37
N GLY A 22 -9.90 0.78 -12.03
CA GLY A 22 -10.84 0.21 -12.99
C GLY A 22 -11.26 1.22 -14.07
N THR A 23 -11.62 2.43 -13.64
CA THR A 23 -12.03 3.52 -14.54
C THR A 23 -10.88 3.99 -15.41
N LEU A 24 -9.70 4.28 -14.85
CA LEU A 24 -8.56 4.75 -15.61
C LEU A 24 -8.07 3.71 -16.62
N LYS A 25 -7.99 2.43 -16.21
CA LYS A 25 -7.61 1.34 -17.12
C LYS A 25 -8.58 1.21 -18.29
N SER A 26 -9.89 1.31 -18.03
CA SER A 26 -10.92 1.20 -19.07
C SER A 26 -10.88 2.39 -20.02
N TYR A 27 -10.67 3.60 -19.49
CA TYR A 27 -10.50 4.82 -20.28
C TYR A 27 -9.27 4.72 -21.20
N LEU A 28 -8.10 4.37 -20.65
CA LEU A 28 -6.87 4.25 -21.43
C LEU A 28 -6.97 3.23 -22.56
N LYS A 29 -7.62 2.08 -22.31
CA LYS A 29 -7.87 1.07 -23.35
C LYS A 29 -8.75 1.57 -24.49
N ARG A 30 -9.70 2.47 -24.19
CA ARG A 30 -10.60 3.06 -25.18
C ARG A 30 -9.90 4.15 -26.00
N GLU A 31 -9.20 5.06 -25.33
CA GLU A 31 -8.59 6.24 -25.98
C GLU A 31 -7.26 5.92 -26.67
N VAL A 32 -6.54 4.89 -26.22
CA VAL A 32 -5.25 4.49 -26.79
C VAL A 32 -5.30 3.00 -27.18
N PRO A 33 -5.91 2.65 -28.32
CA PRO A 33 -5.98 1.27 -28.78
C PRO A 33 -4.59 0.63 -28.90
N GLY A 34 -4.46 -0.60 -28.39
CA GLY A 34 -3.18 -1.33 -28.39
C GLY A 34 -2.26 -1.03 -27.20
N LEU A 35 -2.61 -0.07 -26.34
CA LEU A 35 -1.89 0.17 -25.09
C LEU A 35 -2.15 -0.97 -24.08
N ASP A 36 -1.09 -1.64 -23.64
CA ASP A 36 -1.17 -2.60 -22.54
C ASP A 36 -1.13 -1.88 -21.19
N VAL A 37 -2.11 -2.18 -20.34
CA VAL A 37 -2.30 -1.55 -19.03
C VAL A 37 -2.52 -2.63 -17.97
N LYS A 38 -1.57 -2.76 -17.04
CA LYS A 38 -1.64 -3.72 -15.93
C LYS A 38 -1.97 -2.99 -14.63
N ALA A 39 -2.86 -3.58 -13.84
CA ALA A 39 -3.26 -3.02 -12.55
C ALA A 39 -2.70 -3.91 -11.44
N HIS A 40 -2.00 -3.31 -10.48
CA HIS A 40 -1.36 -3.96 -9.34
C HIS A 40 -2.05 -3.54 -8.05
N HIS A 41 -2.72 -4.49 -7.39
CA HIS A 41 -3.50 -4.28 -6.17
C HIS A 41 -2.73 -4.79 -4.94
N PHE A 42 -1.55 -4.22 -4.66
CA PHE A 42 -0.63 -4.70 -3.62
C PHE A 42 -1.24 -4.72 -2.22
N TYR A 43 -2.22 -3.86 -1.96
CA TYR A 43 -2.94 -3.83 -0.69
C TYR A 43 -3.61 -5.16 -0.31
N LEU A 44 -4.04 -5.96 -1.30
CA LEU A 44 -4.63 -7.28 -1.06
C LEU A 44 -3.61 -8.25 -0.46
N LYS A 45 -2.34 -8.11 -0.84
CA LYS A 45 -1.26 -8.96 -0.38
C LYS A 45 -0.82 -8.64 1.04
N ILE A 46 -0.79 -7.35 1.37
CA ILE A 46 -0.59 -6.94 2.75
C ILE A 46 -1.76 -7.42 3.63
N ALA A 47 -3.01 -7.31 3.15
CA ALA A 47 -4.17 -7.82 3.88
C ALA A 47 -4.12 -9.33 4.12
N GLU A 48 -3.67 -10.11 3.14
CA GLU A 48 -3.43 -11.55 3.26
C GLU A 48 -2.34 -11.85 4.29
N ALA A 49 -1.19 -11.17 4.21
CA ALA A 49 -0.01 -11.46 5.03
C ALA A 49 -0.20 -11.13 6.51
N ILE A 50 -0.73 -9.93 6.84
CA ILE A 50 -0.91 -9.51 8.23
C ILE A 50 -2.25 -9.96 8.83
N GLY A 51 -3.10 -10.56 7.99
CA GLY A 51 -4.45 -11.00 8.34
C GLY A 51 -5.51 -9.90 8.22
N TYR A 52 -6.63 -10.27 7.59
CA TYR A 52 -7.74 -9.36 7.28
C TYR A 52 -8.30 -8.57 8.48
N PRO A 53 -8.45 -9.14 9.70
CA PRO A 53 -8.98 -8.38 10.83
C PRO A 53 -8.04 -7.25 11.28
N LEU A 54 -6.73 -7.51 11.32
CA LEU A 54 -5.73 -6.50 11.67
C LEU A 54 -5.64 -5.44 10.58
N TYR A 55 -5.56 -5.86 9.32
CA TYR A 55 -5.56 -4.95 8.18
C TYR A 55 -6.76 -4.00 8.21
N ARG A 56 -7.96 -4.51 8.53
CA ARG A 56 -9.16 -3.68 8.65
C ARG A 56 -9.00 -2.59 9.72
N GLU A 57 -8.53 -2.95 10.91
CA GLU A 57 -8.34 -1.95 11.98
C GLU A 57 -7.35 -0.85 11.58
N ILE A 58 -6.24 -1.23 10.94
CA ILE A 58 -5.21 -0.29 10.46
C ILE A 58 -5.79 0.62 9.36
N SER A 59 -6.39 0.03 8.32
CA SER A 59 -6.90 0.77 7.13
C SER A 59 -8.02 1.76 7.43
N GLU A 60 -8.78 1.58 8.52
CA GLU A 60 -9.88 2.48 8.91
C GLU A 60 -9.41 3.81 9.55
N LYS A 61 -8.11 3.95 9.86
CA LYS A 61 -7.56 5.13 10.54
C LYS A 61 -6.32 5.64 9.82
N SER A 62 -6.43 6.83 9.22
CA SER A 62 -5.34 7.41 8.42
C SER A 62 -4.01 7.43 9.14
N TRP A 63 -3.93 8.00 10.34
CA TRP A 63 -2.65 8.09 11.05
C TRP A 63 -2.15 6.74 11.57
N LEU A 64 -3.03 5.76 11.81
CA LEU A 64 -2.62 4.40 12.16
C LEU A 64 -2.04 3.63 10.97
N ALA A 65 -2.59 3.86 9.78
CA ALA A 65 -2.13 3.27 8.54
C ALA A 65 -0.81 3.89 8.06
N GLU A 66 -0.71 5.22 8.12
CA GLU A 66 0.45 5.96 7.64
C GLU A 66 1.72 5.67 8.47
N THR A 67 1.59 5.35 9.77
CA THR A 67 2.75 5.07 10.63
C THR A 67 3.55 3.86 10.18
N VAL A 68 2.91 2.81 9.63
CA VAL A 68 3.59 1.58 9.24
C VAL A 68 4.64 1.85 8.15
N TYR A 69 4.28 2.57 7.09
CA TYR A 69 5.23 2.95 6.04
C TYR A 69 6.06 4.20 6.39
N ALA A 70 5.58 5.07 7.28
CA ALA A 70 6.38 6.17 7.80
C ALA A 70 7.64 5.66 8.53
N ALA A 71 7.54 4.56 9.29
CA ALA A 71 8.68 3.96 9.95
C ALA A 71 9.77 3.47 8.96
N LEU A 72 9.34 2.97 7.79
CA LEU A 72 10.24 2.54 6.71
C LEU A 72 10.84 3.70 5.91
N LEU A 73 10.07 4.78 5.75
CA LEU A 73 10.54 5.98 5.05
C LEU A 73 11.50 6.81 5.89
N TYR A 74 11.23 6.92 7.20
CA TYR A 74 11.92 7.80 8.13
C TYR A 74 12.44 7.02 9.36
N PRO A 75 13.42 6.12 9.19
CA PRO A 75 13.90 5.26 10.29
C PRO A 75 14.47 6.06 11.47
N GLY A 76 14.99 7.26 11.24
CA GLY A 76 15.44 8.17 12.32
C GLY A 76 14.32 8.74 13.19
N GLN A 77 13.05 8.54 12.83
CA GLN A 77 11.88 8.97 13.61
C GLN A 77 11.10 7.78 14.22
N TRP A 78 11.73 6.60 14.31
CA TRP A 78 11.08 5.36 14.75
C TRP A 78 10.24 5.54 16.02
N ASP A 79 10.86 6.02 17.11
CA ASP A 79 10.19 6.15 18.42
C ASP A 79 8.96 7.07 18.36
N ALA A 80 9.02 8.14 17.57
CA ALA A 80 7.92 9.07 17.40
C ALA A 80 6.77 8.46 16.59
N VAL A 81 7.10 7.70 15.53
CA VAL A 81 6.14 6.98 14.69
C VAL A 81 5.48 5.84 15.46
N GLU A 82 6.23 5.08 16.25
CA GLU A 82 5.73 4.01 17.10
C GLU A 82 4.79 4.56 18.19
N THR A 83 5.19 5.66 18.84
CA THR A 83 4.33 6.37 19.80
C THR A 83 3.01 6.80 19.15
N LEU A 84 3.08 7.32 17.93
CA LEU A 84 1.89 7.69 17.16
C LEU A 84 1.03 6.46 16.83
N PHE A 85 1.62 5.35 16.40
CA PHE A 85 0.90 4.11 16.11
C PHE A 85 0.07 3.65 17.32
N TYR A 86 0.69 3.51 18.49
CA TYR A 86 -0.03 3.07 19.69
C TYR A 86 -1.06 4.08 20.19
N ARG A 87 -0.84 5.39 19.97
CA ARG A 87 -1.82 6.42 20.27
C ARG A 87 -3.08 6.28 19.40
N GLU A 88 -2.91 6.07 18.10
CA GLU A 88 -4.01 5.92 17.15
C GLU A 88 -4.68 4.54 17.21
N ALA A 89 -3.97 3.53 17.73
CA ALA A 89 -4.50 2.19 17.97
C ALA A 89 -5.42 2.09 19.20
N LYS A 90 -5.57 3.15 20.01
CA LYS A 90 -6.45 3.15 21.17
C LYS A 90 -7.89 2.76 20.79
N GLY A 91 -8.45 1.77 21.47
CA GLY A 91 -9.78 1.23 21.19
C GLY A 91 -9.85 0.25 20.01
N LYS A 92 -8.70 -0.13 19.44
CA LYS A 92 -8.55 -1.14 18.37
C LYS A 92 -7.70 -2.29 18.90
N PRO A 93 -8.30 -3.35 19.49
CA PRO A 93 -7.57 -4.31 20.31
C PRO A 93 -6.49 -5.08 19.54
N ARG A 94 -6.67 -5.35 18.24
CA ARG A 94 -5.66 -6.08 17.45
C ARG A 94 -4.47 -5.18 17.14
N SER A 95 -4.75 -3.93 16.77
CA SER A 95 -3.71 -2.93 16.48
C SER A 95 -2.97 -2.48 17.74
N ALA A 96 -3.65 -2.41 18.88
CA ALA A 96 -3.01 -2.05 20.16
C ALA A 96 -2.20 -3.20 20.76
N GLY A 97 -2.56 -4.45 20.44
CA GLY A 97 -1.90 -5.64 20.97
C GLY A 97 -0.80 -6.22 20.08
N ILE A 98 -0.56 -5.65 18.90
CA ILE A 98 0.53 -6.09 18.02
C ILE A 98 1.84 -5.40 18.38
N ASP A 99 2.95 -6.13 18.22
CA ASP A 99 4.28 -5.56 18.23
C ASP A 99 4.49 -4.74 16.94
N PHE A 100 4.74 -3.44 17.11
CA PHE A 100 4.84 -2.51 15.98
C PHE A 100 6.03 -2.85 15.07
N LYS A 101 7.16 -3.26 15.66
CA LYS A 101 8.37 -3.61 14.91
C LYS A 101 8.15 -4.85 14.06
N ASP A 102 7.55 -5.89 14.61
CA ASP A 102 7.21 -7.11 13.88
C ASP A 102 6.23 -6.82 12.73
N LEU A 103 5.21 -5.98 12.97
CA LEU A 103 4.28 -5.54 11.92
C LEU A 103 5.02 -4.81 10.78
N VAL A 104 5.86 -3.83 11.10
CA VAL A 104 6.61 -3.05 10.11
C VAL A 104 7.55 -3.94 9.30
N HIS A 105 8.29 -4.83 9.95
CA HIS A 105 9.18 -5.78 9.26
C HIS A 105 8.42 -6.75 8.36
N GLN A 106 7.28 -7.28 8.84
CA GLN A 106 6.45 -8.16 8.03
C GLN A 106 5.91 -7.42 6.79
N VAL A 107 5.41 -6.20 6.96
CA VAL A 107 4.91 -5.38 5.85
C VAL A 107 6.03 -5.06 4.87
N ALA A 108 7.23 -4.72 5.35
CA ALA A 108 8.39 -4.45 4.49
C ALA A 108 8.77 -5.68 3.66
N GLY A 109 8.96 -6.84 4.29
CA GLY A 109 9.34 -8.07 3.60
C GLY A 109 8.35 -8.46 2.51
N VAL A 110 7.05 -8.40 2.82
CA VAL A 110 5.98 -8.70 1.86
C VAL A 110 5.99 -7.66 0.72
N THR A 111 6.14 -6.38 1.05
CA THR A 111 6.20 -5.31 0.05
C THR A 111 7.37 -5.50 -0.91
N ASP A 112 8.56 -5.73 -0.37
CA ASP A 112 9.79 -5.87 -1.15
C ASP A 112 9.74 -7.12 -2.03
N GLU A 113 9.21 -8.24 -1.52
CA GLU A 113 8.96 -9.45 -2.33
C GLU A 113 8.07 -9.14 -3.54
N PHE A 114 6.99 -8.39 -3.32
CA PHE A 114 6.07 -8.03 -4.39
C PHE A 114 6.64 -7.03 -5.40
N ILE A 115 7.40 -6.04 -4.95
CA ILE A 115 8.06 -5.09 -5.84
C ILE A 115 9.10 -5.82 -6.68
N ASN A 116 9.93 -6.67 -6.07
CA ASN A 116 10.96 -7.44 -6.78
C ASN A 116 10.40 -8.51 -7.71
N GLY A 117 9.17 -8.99 -7.47
CA GLY A 117 8.49 -9.96 -8.32
C GLY A 117 7.89 -9.38 -9.61
N VAL A 118 7.91 -8.06 -9.82
CA VAL A 118 7.39 -7.40 -11.02
C VAL A 118 8.53 -7.07 -11.98
N ASP A 119 8.37 -7.47 -13.25
CA ASP A 119 9.26 -7.04 -14.34
C ASP A 119 8.99 -5.56 -14.70
N TRP A 120 9.68 -4.65 -14.02
CA TRP A 120 9.53 -3.21 -14.20
C TRP A 120 10.06 -2.70 -15.55
N ASP A 121 11.02 -3.39 -16.17
CA ASP A 121 11.62 -2.99 -17.46
C ASP A 121 10.60 -3.03 -18.60
N GLY A 122 9.62 -3.93 -18.50
CA GLY A 122 8.47 -4.03 -19.40
C GLY A 122 7.51 -2.83 -19.36
N PHE A 123 7.62 -1.96 -18.35
CA PHE A 123 6.77 -0.79 -18.20
C PHE A 123 7.49 0.51 -18.57
N GLY A 124 6.75 1.44 -19.17
CA GLY A 124 7.22 2.77 -19.53
C GLY A 124 6.74 3.85 -18.58
N LEU A 125 5.71 3.55 -17.79
CA LEU A 125 5.09 4.46 -16.83
C LEU A 125 4.42 3.66 -15.71
N ALA A 126 4.59 4.12 -14.48
CA ALA A 126 3.86 3.66 -13.31
C ALA A 126 3.01 4.80 -12.75
N GLY A 127 1.69 4.60 -12.68
CA GLY A 127 0.73 5.53 -12.10
C GLY A 127 0.23 5.04 -10.75
N PHE A 128 0.33 5.87 -9.72
CA PHE A 128 -0.14 5.55 -8.38
C PHE A 128 -1.52 6.16 -8.13
N SER A 129 -2.47 5.35 -7.67
CA SER A 129 -3.77 5.83 -7.21
C SER A 129 -3.72 6.06 -5.70
N ILE A 130 -3.64 7.33 -5.31
CA ILE A 130 -3.55 7.74 -3.89
C ILE A 130 -4.91 8.28 -3.44
N CYS A 131 -5.48 7.65 -2.41
CA CYS A 131 -6.67 8.12 -1.69
C CYS A 131 -6.30 8.44 -0.23
N PHE A 132 -7.20 8.12 0.71
CA PHE A 132 -6.90 8.16 2.15
C PHE A 132 -5.95 7.02 2.53
N CYS A 133 -5.09 7.29 3.51
CA CYS A 133 -4.22 6.27 4.12
C CYS A 133 -3.23 5.64 3.12
N GLN A 134 -2.78 6.34 2.08
CA GLN A 134 -1.92 5.79 1.05
C GLN A 134 -0.68 6.64 0.77
N LEU A 135 -0.44 7.72 1.52
CA LEU A 135 0.63 8.65 1.19
C LEU A 135 2.01 8.02 1.40
N THR A 136 2.29 7.57 2.61
CA THR A 136 3.58 6.97 2.99
C THR A 136 3.82 5.64 2.27
N SER A 137 2.80 4.82 2.09
CA SER A 137 2.94 3.59 1.30
C SER A 137 3.26 3.89 -0.16
N SER A 138 2.60 4.88 -0.78
CA SER A 138 2.90 5.26 -2.17
C SER A 138 4.31 5.81 -2.30
N LEU A 139 4.73 6.68 -1.37
CA LEU A 139 6.10 7.21 -1.35
C LEU A 139 7.15 6.11 -1.17
N TYR A 140 6.87 5.11 -0.33
CA TYR A 140 7.78 3.96 -0.16
C TYR A 140 7.92 3.20 -1.48
N PHE A 141 6.81 2.82 -2.12
CA PHE A 141 6.85 2.11 -3.41
C PHE A 141 7.50 2.92 -4.54
N ILE A 142 7.39 4.25 -4.53
CA ILE A 142 8.05 5.13 -5.52
C ILE A 142 9.58 5.16 -5.33
N ARG A 143 10.04 5.02 -4.07
CA ARG A 143 11.47 5.04 -3.73
C ARG A 143 12.16 3.70 -3.96
N SER A 144 11.43 2.60 -3.77
CA SER A 144 11.92 1.21 -3.82
C SER A 144 12.41 0.78 -5.19
#